data_AF-A0A934UIN5-F1
#
_entry.id   AF-A0A934UIN5-F1
#
_cell.length_a   1.000
_cell.length_b   1.000
_cell.length_c   1.000
_cell.angle_alpha   90.00
_cell.angle_beta   90.00
_cell.angle_gamma   90.00
#
_symmetry.space_group_name_H-M   'P 1'
#
loop_
_entity.id
_entity.type
_entity.pdbx_description
1 polymer ?
#
loop_
_entity_poly.entity_id
_entity_poly.type
_entity_poly.pdbx_seq_one_letter_code
_entity_poly.pdbx_strand_id
1 'polypeptide(L)'
;MAPVLMVLVFIVFLTLSVLNLTVNKNDKFDLYILYGIVMSAMSICCFINYILRPTVVNLFAMIMVICFLLSDIFFVFNKYSHELLIFRLIRNTTQSLAYYFMARYFLLLKNNKRYNKLNHN
;
A
#
# COMPACT_ATOMS: atom_id res chain seq x y z
N MET A 1 8.02 -2.99 -17.29
CA MET A 1 7.66 -1.63 -16.83
C MET A 1 6.19 -1.30 -17.07
N ALA A 2 5.63 -1.55 -18.27
CA ALA A 2 4.21 -1.34 -18.59
C ALA A 2 3.18 -1.85 -17.55
N PRO A 3 3.28 -3.08 -17.00
CA PRO A 3 2.27 -3.55 -16.04
C PRO A 3 2.31 -2.80 -14.70
N VAL A 4 3.50 -2.36 -14.26
CA VAL A 4 3.66 -1.60 -13.01
C VAL A 4 3.07 -0.19 -13.16
N LEU A 5 3.29 0.44 -14.32
CA LEU A 5 2.71 1.75 -14.63
C LEU A 5 1.18 1.69 -14.70
N MET A 6 0.62 0.64 -15.29
CA MET A 6 -0.83 0.43 -15.36
C MET A 6 -1.45 0.30 -13.96
N VAL A 7 -0.83 -0.50 -13.08
CA VAL A 7 -1.27 -0.65 -11.68
C VAL A 7 -1.16 0.69 -10.94
N LEU A 8 -0.11 1.46 -11.17
CA LEU A 8 0.07 2.78 -10.56
C LEU A 8 -1.05 3.75 -10.97
N VAL A 9 -1.34 3.87 -12.26
CA VAL A 9 -2.40 4.75 -12.79
C VAL A 9 -3.77 4.33 -12.25
N PHE A 10 -4.02 3.02 -12.18
CA PHE A 10 -5.25 2.48 -11.62
C PHE A 10 -5.43 2.85 -10.15
N ILE A 11 -4.38 2.76 -9.33
CA ILE A 11 -4.42 3.13 -7.90
C ILE A 11 -4.64 4.63 -7.72
N VAL A 12 -3.97 5.47 -8.52
CA VAL A 12 -4.16 6.93 -8.48
C VAL A 12 -5.61 7.30 -8.82
N PHE A 13 -6.17 6.72 -9.87
CA PHE A 13 -7.57 6.93 -10.25
C PHE A 13 -8.54 6.53 -9.13
N LEU A 14 -8.32 5.38 -8.51
CA LEU A 14 -9.14 4.91 -7.41
C LEU A 14 -9.02 5.83 -6.17
N THR A 15 -7.83 6.35 -5.89
CA THR A 15 -7.60 7.28 -4.76
C THR A 15 -8.35 8.60 -4.96
N LEU A 16 -8.32 9.16 -6.18
CA LEU A 16 -9.09 10.37 -6.51
C LEU A 16 -10.60 10.14 -6.39
N SER A 17 -11.07 8.95 -6.78
CA SER A 17 -12.48 8.58 -6.66
C SER A 17 -12.93 8.51 -5.20
N VAL A 18 -12.12 7.91 -4.32
CA VAL A 18 -12.37 7.86 -2.87
C VAL A 18 -12.38 9.24 -2.23
N LEU A 19 -11.44 10.10 -2.64
CA LEU A 19 -11.34 11.45 -2.12
C LEU A 19 -12.61 12.25 -2.44
N ASN A 20 -13.06 12.19 -3.70
CA ASN A 20 -14.27 12.87 -4.15
C ASN A 20 -15.54 12.37 -3.41
N LEU A 21 -15.62 11.05 -3.16
CA LEU A 21 -16.71 10.44 -2.38
C LEU A 21 -16.73 10.92 -0.92
N THR A 22 -15.55 11.13 -0.32
CA THR A 22 -15.41 11.52 1.08
C THR A 22 -15.72 12.99 1.31
N VAL A 23 -15.32 13.88 0.39
CA VAL A 23 -15.65 15.32 0.41
C VAL A 23 -17.17 15.54 0.44
N ASN A 24 -17.92 14.73 -0.30
CA ASN A 24 -19.33 15.03 -0.56
C ASN A 24 -20.30 14.53 0.53
N LYS A 25 -19.84 13.74 1.51
CA LYS A 25 -20.74 12.94 2.38
C LYS A 25 -20.41 12.88 3.87
N ASN A 26 -19.32 13.45 4.38
CA ASN A 26 -18.92 13.21 5.78
C ASN A 26 -18.42 14.45 6.55
N ASP A 27 -18.97 14.65 7.75
CA ASP A 27 -18.54 15.65 8.75
C ASP A 27 -17.18 15.34 9.39
N LYS A 28 -16.63 14.13 9.18
CA LYS A 28 -15.32 13.68 9.71
C LYS A 28 -14.20 13.75 8.67
N PHE A 29 -14.27 14.75 7.79
CA PHE A 29 -13.36 14.95 6.67
C PHE A 29 -11.87 14.99 7.10
N ASP A 30 -11.57 15.61 8.24
CA ASP A 30 -10.20 15.78 8.76
C ASP A 30 -9.46 14.47 9.03
N LEU A 31 -10.13 13.44 9.56
CA LEU A 31 -9.52 12.15 9.84
C LEU A 31 -9.11 11.42 8.56
N TYR A 32 -9.90 11.56 7.49
CA TYR A 32 -9.60 10.98 6.19
C TYR A 32 -8.47 11.71 5.48
N ILE A 33 -8.37 13.04 5.63
CA ILE A 33 -7.24 13.81 5.11
C ILE A 33 -5.94 13.40 5.82
N LEU A 34 -5.93 13.38 7.15
CA LEU A 34 -4.75 12.98 7.93
C LEU A 34 -4.27 11.59 7.50
N TYR A 35 -5.21 10.66 7.36
CA TYR A 35 -4.94 9.31 6.90
C TYR A 35 -4.34 9.26 5.49
N GLY A 36 -4.89 10.03 4.53
CA GLY A 36 -4.34 10.15 3.18
C GLY A 36 -2.92 10.75 3.15
N ILE A 37 -2.63 11.72 4.02
CA ILE A 37 -1.28 12.30 4.15
C ILE A 37 -0.29 11.25 4.67
N VAL A 38 -0.64 10.51 5.72
CA VAL A 38 0.22 9.45 6.27
C VAL A 38 0.52 8.37 5.22
N MET A 39 -0.53 7.94 4.50
CA MET A 39 -0.38 6.92 3.45
C MET A 39 0.46 7.39 2.26
N SER A 40 0.28 8.65 1.83
CA SER A 40 1.09 9.22 0.74
C SER A 40 2.56 9.38 1.15
N ALA A 41 2.85 9.83 2.37
CA ALA A 41 4.20 9.90 2.90
C ALA A 41 4.89 8.52 2.93
N MET A 42 4.19 7.49 3.42
CA MET A 42 4.69 6.11 3.43
C MET A 42 4.99 5.58 2.02
N SER A 43 4.11 5.87 1.06
CA SER A 43 4.31 5.50 -0.34
C SER A 43 5.52 6.19 -0.96
N ILE A 44 5.65 7.51 -0.78
CA ILE A 44 6.80 8.29 -1.27
C ILE A 44 8.10 7.75 -0.67
N CYS A 45 8.14 7.46 0.63
CA CYS A 45 9.31 6.84 1.26
C CYS A 45 9.67 5.48 0.65
N CYS A 46 8.70 4.61 0.36
CA CYS A 46 8.97 3.33 -0.31
C CYS A 46 9.46 3.51 -1.75
N PHE A 47 8.86 4.44 -2.50
CA PHE A 47 9.28 4.74 -3.88
C PHE A 47 10.71 5.30 -3.94
N ILE A 48 11.04 6.26 -3.08
CA ILE A 48 12.39 6.84 -3.00
C ILE A 48 13.41 5.76 -2.64
N ASN A 49 13.10 4.90 -1.65
CA ASN A 49 13.98 3.79 -1.28
C ASN A 49 14.20 2.81 -2.43
N TYR A 50 13.15 2.48 -3.19
CA TYR A 50 13.28 1.61 -4.35
C TYR A 50 14.17 2.22 -5.44
N ILE A 51 14.02 3.52 -5.73
CA ILE A 51 14.82 4.23 -6.72
C ILE A 51 16.30 4.31 -6.29
N LEU A 52 16.55 4.62 -5.01
CA LEU A 52 17.91 4.70 -4.47
C LEU A 52 18.60 3.34 -4.40
N ARG A 53 17.85 2.27 -4.12
CA ARG A 53 18.37 0.90 -3.99
C ARG A 53 17.36 -0.08 -4.57
N PRO A 54 17.41 -0.37 -5.90
CA PRO A 54 16.51 -1.30 -6.56
C PRO A 54 16.89 -2.74 -6.20
N THR A 55 16.61 -3.12 -4.96
CA THR A 55 16.81 -4.48 -4.45
C THR A 55 15.48 -5.21 -4.38
N VAL A 56 15.55 -6.55 -4.40
CA VAL A 56 14.37 -7.41 -4.26
C VAL A 56 13.60 -7.11 -2.97
N VAL A 57 14.31 -6.71 -1.90
CA VAL A 57 13.72 -6.26 -0.64
C VAL A 57 12.81 -5.04 -0.86
N ASN A 58 13.28 -4.05 -1.59
CA ASN A 58 12.50 -2.83 -1.84
C ASN A 58 11.34 -3.07 -2.83
N LEU A 59 11.44 -4.06 -3.72
CA LEU A 59 10.27 -4.52 -4.50
C LEU A 59 9.17 -5.06 -3.60
N PHE A 60 9.50 -5.93 -2.64
CA PHE A 60 8.52 -6.46 -1.70
C PHE A 60 7.89 -5.36 -0.84
N ALA A 61 8.68 -4.35 -0.44
CA ALA A 61 8.16 -3.18 0.27
C ALA A 61 7.17 -2.36 -0.58
N MET A 62 7.49 -2.12 -1.86
CA MET A 62 6.58 -1.44 -2.78
C MET A 62 5.28 -2.20 -2.99
N ILE A 63 5.35 -3.51 -3.24
CA ILE A 63 4.16 -4.35 -3.44
C ILE A 63 3.30 -4.36 -2.18
N MET A 64 3.92 -4.44 -0.99
CA MET A 64 3.22 -4.33 0.30
C MET A 64 2.43 -3.02 0.41
N VAL A 65 3.07 -1.87 0.14
CA VAL A 65 2.39 -0.56 0.20
C VAL A 65 1.26 -0.46 -0.82
N ILE A 66 1.46 -0.99 -2.03
CA ILE A 66 0.42 -1.07 -3.05
C ILE A 66 -0.79 -1.89 -2.57
N CYS A 67 -0.56 -3.05 -1.95
CA CYS A 67 -1.64 -3.87 -1.40
C CYS A 67 -2.37 -3.18 -0.24
N PHE A 68 -1.66 -2.44 0.62
CA PHE A 68 -2.29 -1.63 1.67
C PHE A 68 -3.16 -0.53 1.09
N LEU A 69 -2.63 0.29 0.17
CA LEU A 69 -3.40 1.34 -0.52
C LEU A 69 -4.67 0.78 -1.16
N LEU A 70 -4.57 -0.39 -1.81
CA LEU A 70 -5.72 -1.02 -2.43
C LEU A 70 -6.78 -1.44 -1.39
N SER A 71 -6.35 -2.09 -0.30
CA SER A 71 -7.25 -2.48 0.80
C SER A 71 -7.96 -1.27 1.40
N ASP A 72 -7.23 -0.18 1.60
CA ASP A 72 -7.71 1.04 2.23
C ASP A 72 -8.75 1.76 1.36
N ILE A 73 -8.49 1.85 0.06
CA ILE A 73 -9.45 2.36 -0.93
C ILE A 73 -10.76 1.54 -0.87
N PHE A 74 -10.66 0.21 -0.88
CA PHE A 74 -11.83 -0.66 -0.83
C PHE A 74 -12.55 -0.61 0.52
N PHE A 75 -11.85 -0.35 1.62
CA PHE A 75 -12.47 -0.09 2.92
C PHE A 75 -13.36 1.16 2.87
N VAL A 76 -12.84 2.25 2.31
CA VAL A 76 -13.60 3.50 2.22
C VAL A 76 -14.77 3.35 1.24
N PHE A 77 -14.57 2.72 0.09
CA PHE A 77 -15.64 2.39 -0.85
C PHE A 77 -16.73 1.52 -0.21
N ASN A 78 -16.37 0.47 0.54
CA ASN A 78 -17.34 -0.39 1.22
C ASN A 78 -18.24 0.39 2.20
N LYS A 79 -17.68 1.41 2.87
CA LYS A 79 -18.43 2.25 3.81
C LYS A 79 -19.45 3.16 3.11
N TYR A 80 -19.17 3.62 1.89
CA TYR A 80 -20.08 4.49 1.13
C TYR A 80 -21.01 3.74 0.16
N SER A 81 -20.67 2.50 -0.22
CA SER A 81 -21.42 1.68 -1.17
C SER A 81 -22.12 0.51 -0.47
N HIS A 82 -23.19 0.80 0.28
CA HIS A 82 -24.17 -0.16 0.83
C HIS A 82 -23.62 -1.46 1.45
N GLU A 83 -22.38 -1.46 1.97
CA GLU A 83 -21.70 -2.63 2.56
C GLU A 83 -21.75 -3.91 1.71
N LEU A 84 -21.55 -3.79 0.39
CA LEU A 84 -21.48 -4.95 -0.50
C LEU A 84 -20.39 -5.94 -0.06
N LEU A 85 -20.79 -7.20 0.14
CA LEU A 85 -19.94 -8.30 0.62
C LEU A 85 -18.65 -8.45 -0.21
N ILE A 86 -18.73 -8.17 -1.52
CA ILE A 86 -17.61 -8.22 -2.48
C ILE A 86 -16.48 -7.26 -2.08
N PHE A 87 -16.80 -6.01 -1.72
CA PHE A 87 -15.78 -5.03 -1.33
C PHE A 87 -15.11 -5.40 0.00
N ARG A 88 -15.89 -5.96 0.94
CA ARG A 88 -15.36 -6.50 2.20
C ARG A 88 -14.38 -7.65 1.96
N LEU A 89 -14.67 -8.50 0.99
CA LEU A 89 -13.84 -9.65 0.63
C LEU A 89 -12.53 -9.18 -0.02
N ILE A 90 -12.60 -8.24 -0.98
CA ILE A 90 -11.42 -7.65 -1.63
C ILE A 90 -10.53 -6.94 -0.61
N ARG A 91 -11.11 -6.17 0.32
CA ARG A 91 -10.36 -5.53 1.41
C ARG A 91 -9.58 -6.56 2.22
N ASN A 92 -10.25 -7.62 2.67
CA ASN A 92 -9.61 -8.63 3.51
C ASN A 92 -8.54 -9.42 2.75
N THR A 93 -8.75 -9.75 1.47
CA THR A 93 -7.75 -10.48 0.67
C THR A 93 -6.53 -9.62 0.38
N THR A 94 -6.72 -8.36 -0.01
CA THR A 94 -5.62 -7.41 -0.26
C THR A 94 -4.83 -7.12 1.01
N GLN A 95 -5.51 -6.99 2.16
CA GLN A 95 -4.86 -6.81 3.46
C GLN A 95 -4.03 -8.04 3.85
N SER A 96 -4.58 -9.25 3.68
CA SER A 96 -3.85 -10.50 3.91
C SER A 96 -2.61 -10.59 3.01
N LEU A 97 -2.74 -10.18 1.74
CA LEU A 97 -1.63 -10.14 0.79
C LEU A 97 -0.56 -9.14 1.21
N ALA A 98 -0.95 -7.96 1.71
CA ALA A 98 -0.02 -6.97 2.25
C ALA A 98 0.80 -7.54 3.41
N TYR A 99 0.15 -8.23 4.35
CA TYR A 99 0.85 -8.89 5.47
C TYR A 99 1.79 -10.00 5.01
N TYR A 100 1.42 -10.78 3.99
CA TYR A 100 2.31 -11.77 3.40
C TYR A 100 3.59 -11.13 2.85
N PHE A 101 3.46 -10.02 2.11
CA PHE A 101 4.62 -9.30 1.57
C PHE A 101 5.44 -8.61 2.67
N MET A 102 4.79 -8.09 3.72
CA MET A 102 5.46 -7.55 4.91
C MET A 102 6.33 -8.62 5.58
N ALA A 103 5.80 -9.83 5.79
CA ALA A 103 6.57 -10.93 6.38
C ALA A 103 7.79 -11.30 5.51
N ARG A 104 7.61 -11.40 4.19
CA ARG A 104 8.71 -11.65 3.24
C ARG A 104 9.76 -10.54 3.27
N TYR A 105 9.34 -9.28 3.33
CA TYR A 105 10.23 -8.12 3.46
C TYR A 105 11.12 -8.24 4.70
N PHE A 106 10.55 -8.50 5.87
CA PHE A 106 11.32 -8.64 7.12
C PHE A 106 12.27 -9.84 7.10
N LEU A 107 11.84 -10.97 6.53
CA LEU A 107 12.69 -12.16 6.40
C LEU A 107 13.92 -11.90 5.51
N LEU A 108 13.72 -11.23 4.37
CA LEU A 108 14.82 -10.88 3.48
C LEU A 108 15.76 -9.84 4.09
N LEU A 109 15.22 -8.86 4.82
CA LEU A 109 16.02 -7.86 5.54
C LEU A 109 16.93 -8.53 6.59
N LYS A 110 16.39 -9.50 7.35
CA LYS A 110 17.13 -10.27 8.35
C LYS A 110 18.24 -11.12 7.71
N ASN A 111 17.95 -11.78 6.59
CA ASN A 111 18.93 -12.59 5.87
C ASN A 111 20.07 -11.75 5.29
N ASN A 112 19.78 -10.58 4.69
CA ASN A 112 20.81 -9.67 4.19
C ASN A 112 21.72 -9.14 5.31
N LYS A 113 21.15 -8.80 6.48
CA LYS A 113 21.97 -8.41 7.65
C LYS A 113 22.86 -9.55 8.14
N ARG A 114 22.36 -10.79 8.17
CA ARG A 114 23.13 -11.97 8.59
C ARG A 114 24.28 -12.27 7.61
N TYR A 115 24.05 -12.14 6.31
CA TYR A 115 25.07 -12.32 5.28
C TYR A 115 26.21 -11.30 5.40
N ASN A 116 25.88 -10.01 5.54
CA ASN A 116 26.90 -8.97 5.75
C ASN A 116 27.69 -9.15 7.06
N LYS A 117 27.09 -9.73 8.10
CA LYS A 117 27.79 -10.02 9.36
C LYS A 117 28.79 -11.18 9.25
N LEU A 118 28.55 -12.15 8.36
CA LEU A 118 29.43 -13.30 8.14
C LEU A 118 30.64 -12.97 7.25
N ASN A 119 30.51 -12.01 6.33
CA ASN A 119 31.59 -11.61 5.42
C ASN A 119 32.55 -10.56 6.02
N HIS A 120 32.26 -10.05 7.22
CA HIS A 120 33.05 -8.99 7.87
C HIS A 120 33.77 -9.49 9.14
N ASN A 121 33.88 -10.83 9.28
CA ASN A 121 34.49 -11.57 10.39
C ASN A 121 35.47 -12.59 9.82
#